data_AF-T1APX6-F1
#
_entry.id   AF-T1APX6-F1
#
_cell.length_a   1.000
_cell.length_b   1.000
_cell.length_c   1.000
_cell.angle_alpha   90.00
_cell.angle_beta   90.00
_cell.angle_gamma   90.00
#
_symmetry.space_group_name_H-M   'P 1'
#
loop_
_entity.id
_entity.type
_entity.pdbx_description
1 polymer ?
#
loop_
_entity_poly.entity_id
_entity_poly.type
_entity_poly.pdbx_seq_one_letter_code
_entity_poly.pdbx_strand_id
1 'polypeptide(L)'
;MVADFINWAKRNDIPVGPGRGSGAGSVVAWALGITDLDPLQFGLLFERFLNPERVSMPDFDVDFCMDRRDEVIDYVARTYGRDQVSQIITYGTMAAKAVVRDAGRVLGHGYGFVDSIAKLIPNALGISLADALGESDEAAKRPDLVSAELVQRSRDEDEVRELLELARKLEDLVRNAGKHAGGVVIAPGPLTDYSPLYAEQGGGGLVTQFDKDDVEAVGLVKFDFLGLRTLTIIDWTVKAINMR
;
A
#
# COMPACT_ATOMS: atom_id res chain seq x y z
N MET A 1 -10.28 -20.14 6.66
CA MET A 1 -9.04 -19.33 6.70
C MET A 1 -9.29 -17.95 7.31
N VAL A 2 -10.09 -17.06 6.68
CA VAL A 2 -10.34 -15.70 7.21
C VAL A 2 -10.86 -15.69 8.66
N ALA A 3 -11.93 -16.43 8.93
CA ALA A 3 -12.45 -16.59 10.28
C ALA A 3 -11.42 -17.14 11.28
N ASP A 4 -10.48 -17.97 10.83
CA ASP A 4 -9.51 -18.61 11.72
C ASP A 4 -8.50 -17.59 12.24
N PHE A 5 -7.80 -16.86 11.37
CA PHE A 5 -6.80 -15.89 11.81
C PHE A 5 -7.42 -14.68 12.53
N ILE A 6 -8.64 -14.28 12.17
CA ILE A 6 -9.37 -13.22 12.89
C ILE A 6 -9.70 -13.67 14.31
N ASN A 7 -10.29 -14.86 14.47
CA ASN A 7 -10.65 -15.37 15.79
C ASN A 7 -9.40 -15.74 16.61
N TRP A 8 -8.29 -16.13 15.96
CA TRP A 8 -7.01 -16.26 16.65
C TRP A 8 -6.51 -14.90 17.16
N ALA A 9 -6.52 -13.86 16.34
CA ALA A 9 -6.12 -12.51 16.76
C ALA A 9 -6.97 -12.01 17.94
N LYS A 10 -8.31 -12.12 17.85
CA LYS A 10 -9.24 -11.76 18.93
C LYS A 10 -8.95 -12.54 20.22
N ARG A 11 -8.64 -13.85 20.15
CA ARG A 11 -8.30 -14.68 21.32
C ARG A 11 -6.94 -14.36 21.95
N ASN A 12 -6.04 -13.69 21.22
CA ASN A 12 -4.71 -13.30 21.69
C ASN A 12 -4.64 -11.80 22.02
N ASP A 13 -5.79 -11.16 22.25
CA ASP A 13 -5.91 -9.73 22.57
C ASP A 13 -5.26 -8.83 21.51
N ILE A 14 -5.30 -9.24 20.24
CA ILE A 14 -4.90 -8.41 19.10
C ILE A 14 -6.14 -7.72 18.57
N PRO A 15 -6.25 -6.39 18.67
CA PRO A 15 -7.37 -5.65 18.12
C PRO A 15 -7.49 -5.86 16.61
N VAL A 16 -8.67 -6.30 16.19
CA VAL A 16 -9.07 -6.43 14.78
C VAL A 16 -10.09 -5.34 14.50
N GLY A 17 -9.99 -4.71 13.33
CA GLY A 17 -10.96 -3.73 12.90
C GLY A 17 -12.31 -4.37 12.60
N PRO A 18 -13.37 -3.56 12.51
CA PRO A 18 -14.74 -4.05 12.28
C PRO A 18 -14.95 -4.73 10.90
N GLY A 19 -13.90 -4.83 10.07
CA GLY A 19 -13.95 -5.19 8.67
C GLY A 19 -14.29 -3.96 7.82
N ARG A 20 -13.55 -3.76 6.71
CA ARG A 20 -13.87 -2.74 5.71
C ARG A 20 -14.52 -3.38 4.49
N GLY A 21 -14.98 -2.50 3.61
CA GLY A 21 -15.56 -2.89 2.33
C GLY A 21 -16.95 -3.48 2.48
N SER A 22 -17.33 -4.28 1.50
CA SER A 22 -18.66 -4.85 1.42
C SER A 22 -18.84 -6.11 2.27
N GLY A 23 -17.78 -6.67 2.86
CA GLY A 23 -17.82 -7.86 3.71
C GLY A 23 -18.78 -7.78 4.89
N ALA A 24 -19.03 -6.57 5.42
CA ALA A 24 -20.01 -6.31 6.47
C ALA A 24 -21.45 -6.68 6.09
N GLY A 25 -21.78 -6.78 4.79
CA GLY A 25 -23.08 -7.24 4.31
C GLY A 25 -23.32 -8.75 4.42
N SER A 26 -22.33 -9.53 4.83
CA SER A 26 -22.45 -10.98 4.93
C SER A 26 -22.89 -11.45 6.33
N VAL A 27 -24.08 -12.02 6.42
CA VAL A 27 -24.59 -12.68 7.65
C VAL A 27 -23.65 -13.82 8.07
N VAL A 28 -23.08 -14.53 7.09
CA VAL A 28 -22.12 -15.62 7.35
C VAL A 28 -20.84 -15.07 7.98
N ALA A 29 -20.33 -13.94 7.49
CA ALA A 29 -19.14 -13.31 8.07
C ALA A 29 -19.39 -12.88 9.53
N TRP A 30 -20.56 -12.30 9.80
CA TRP A 30 -20.97 -11.95 11.16
C TRP A 30 -21.09 -13.18 12.07
N ALA A 31 -21.78 -14.23 11.62
CA ALA A 31 -21.96 -15.47 12.38
C ALA A 31 -20.64 -16.20 12.70
N LEU A 32 -19.63 -16.04 11.84
CA LEU A 32 -18.29 -16.62 12.03
C LEU A 32 -17.33 -15.73 12.83
N GLY A 33 -17.77 -14.55 13.27
CA GLY A 33 -16.95 -13.59 14.02
C GLY A 33 -15.93 -12.83 13.17
N ILE A 34 -16.06 -12.89 11.83
CA ILE A 34 -15.21 -12.13 10.89
C ILE A 34 -15.54 -10.64 11.01
N THR A 35 -16.82 -10.28 11.03
CA THR A 35 -17.32 -8.91 11.17
C THR A 35 -18.06 -8.76 12.50
N ASP A 36 -18.05 -7.54 13.05
CA ASP A 36 -18.67 -7.24 14.35
C ASP A 36 -20.03 -6.50 14.20
N LEU A 37 -20.57 -6.40 12.99
CA LEU A 37 -21.84 -5.75 12.67
C LEU A 37 -22.88 -6.77 12.17
N ASP A 38 -24.10 -6.71 12.72
CA ASP A 38 -25.26 -7.47 12.23
C ASP A 38 -25.81 -6.82 10.94
N PRO A 39 -25.63 -7.43 9.76
CA PRO A 39 -26.10 -6.86 8.50
C PRO A 39 -27.62 -6.73 8.41
N LEU A 40 -28.39 -7.58 9.09
CA LEU A 40 -29.85 -7.56 9.02
C LEU A 40 -30.41 -6.35 9.77
N GLN A 41 -29.80 -5.99 10.90
CA GLN A 41 -30.17 -4.81 11.67
C GLN A 41 -29.99 -3.51 10.86
N PHE A 42 -28.94 -3.44 10.04
CA PHE A 42 -28.57 -2.24 9.28
C PHE A 42 -28.99 -2.29 7.80
N GLY A 43 -29.70 -3.33 7.36
CA GLY A 43 -30.13 -3.50 5.97
C GLY A 43 -28.96 -3.57 4.98
N LEU A 44 -27.83 -4.13 5.39
CA LEU A 44 -26.65 -4.28 4.53
C LEU A 44 -26.87 -5.44 3.56
N LEU A 45 -26.57 -5.20 2.27
CA LEU A 45 -26.80 -6.16 1.19
C LEU A 45 -25.58 -7.06 0.96
N PHE A 46 -25.80 -8.37 0.90
CA PHE A 46 -24.75 -9.35 0.61
C PHE A 46 -24.24 -9.26 -0.83
N GLU A 47 -25.10 -8.91 -1.78
CA GLU A 47 -24.78 -8.84 -3.21
C GLU A 47 -23.78 -7.72 -3.53
N ARG A 48 -23.62 -6.74 -2.63
CA ARG A 48 -22.56 -5.74 -2.70
C ARG A 48 -21.18 -6.35 -2.41
N PHE A 49 -21.14 -7.44 -1.64
CA PHE A 49 -19.94 -8.18 -1.29
C PHE A 49 -19.56 -9.18 -2.36
N LEU A 50 -20.48 -10.08 -2.67
CA LEU A 50 -20.26 -11.12 -3.65
C LEU A 50 -21.46 -11.14 -4.59
N ASN A 51 -21.28 -10.61 -5.79
CA ASN A 51 -22.31 -10.62 -6.82
C ASN A 51 -22.08 -11.83 -7.74
N PRO A 52 -23.01 -12.80 -7.82
CA PRO A 52 -22.87 -13.94 -8.72
C PRO A 52 -22.82 -13.56 -10.22
N GLU A 53 -23.32 -12.37 -10.59
CA GLU A 53 -23.27 -11.86 -11.97
C GLU A 53 -21.94 -11.18 -12.32
N ARG A 54 -21.07 -10.95 -11.33
CA ARG A 54 -19.74 -10.34 -11.52
C ARG A 54 -18.66 -11.29 -11.01
N VAL A 55 -17.75 -11.69 -11.89
CA VAL A 55 -16.54 -12.42 -11.47
C VAL A 55 -15.61 -11.44 -10.75
N SER A 56 -15.74 -11.36 -9.43
CA SER A 56 -14.82 -10.65 -8.55
C SER A 56 -14.44 -11.54 -7.38
N MET A 57 -13.16 -11.57 -7.04
CA MET A 57 -12.72 -12.29 -5.85
C MET A 57 -13.26 -11.60 -4.59
N PRO A 58 -13.80 -12.36 -3.61
CA PRO A 58 -14.28 -11.78 -2.36
C PRO A 58 -13.08 -11.29 -1.54
N ASP A 59 -13.05 -9.98 -1.24
CA ASP A 59 -12.03 -9.37 -0.38
C ASP A 59 -12.66 -8.80 0.89
N PHE A 60 -12.23 -9.31 2.04
CA PHE A 60 -12.76 -8.92 3.36
C PHE A 60 -12.03 -7.72 3.96
N ASP A 61 -10.92 -7.24 3.37
CA ASP A 61 -10.14 -6.08 3.84
C ASP A 61 -10.03 -6.01 5.38
N VAL A 62 -9.20 -6.89 5.95
CA VAL A 62 -9.12 -7.09 7.41
C VAL A 62 -8.07 -6.18 8.03
N ASP A 63 -8.51 -5.20 8.80
CA ASP A 63 -7.61 -4.32 9.55
C ASP A 63 -7.11 -4.99 10.85
N PHE A 64 -5.83 -4.84 11.16
CA PHE A 64 -5.23 -5.22 12.45
C PHE A 64 -4.63 -3.98 13.13
N CYS A 65 -4.37 -4.05 14.44
CA CYS A 65 -3.56 -3.03 15.08
C CYS A 65 -2.15 -3.00 14.48
N MET A 66 -1.56 -1.80 14.38
CA MET A 66 -0.27 -1.61 13.72
C MET A 66 0.87 -2.38 14.41
N ASP A 67 0.84 -2.40 15.74
CA ASP A 67 1.92 -2.91 16.59
C ASP A 67 2.02 -4.43 16.61
N ARG A 68 0.90 -5.15 16.44
CA ARG A 68 0.83 -6.62 16.58
C ARG A 68 0.43 -7.34 15.31
N ARG A 69 0.38 -6.66 14.15
CA ARG A 69 0.05 -7.31 12.86
C ARG A 69 1.04 -8.42 12.50
N ASP A 70 2.32 -8.24 12.83
CA ASP A 70 3.38 -9.21 12.49
C ASP A 70 3.17 -10.55 13.24
N GLU A 71 2.54 -10.54 14.43
CA GLU A 71 2.16 -11.76 15.15
C GLU A 71 1.10 -12.58 14.39
N VAL A 72 0.17 -11.89 13.71
CA VAL A 72 -0.86 -12.53 12.87
C VAL A 72 -0.23 -13.12 11.62
N ILE A 73 0.69 -12.39 10.98
CA ILE A 73 1.45 -12.90 9.83
C ILE A 73 2.21 -14.16 10.21
N ASP A 74 2.91 -14.13 11.35
CA ASP A 74 3.64 -15.29 11.88
C ASP A 74 2.73 -16.46 12.26
N TYR A 75 1.52 -16.19 12.76
CA TYR A 75 0.51 -17.24 12.99
C TYR A 75 0.09 -17.87 11.67
N VAL A 76 -0.28 -17.07 10.67
CA VAL A 76 -0.71 -17.57 9.36
C VAL A 76 0.41 -18.38 8.71
N ALA A 77 1.65 -17.88 8.71
CA ALA A 77 2.80 -18.60 8.18
C ALA A 77 3.07 -19.94 8.89
N ARG A 78 2.90 -20.01 10.22
CA ARG A 78 3.05 -21.27 10.97
C ARG A 78 1.92 -22.26 10.71
N THR A 79 0.69 -21.76 10.55
CA THR A 79 -0.51 -22.59 10.42
C THR A 79 -0.70 -23.13 9.01
N TYR A 80 -0.43 -22.30 7.99
CA TYR A 80 -0.68 -22.64 6.58
C TYR A 80 0.60 -23.03 5.81
N GLY A 81 1.78 -22.86 6.41
CA GLY A 81 3.07 -23.21 5.81
C GLY A 81 3.91 -21.99 5.51
N ARG A 82 5.15 -21.98 6.00
CA ARG A 82 6.04 -20.81 5.92
C ARG A 82 6.55 -20.55 4.50
N ASP A 83 6.49 -21.57 3.65
CA ASP A 83 6.78 -21.55 2.22
C ASP A 83 5.54 -21.24 1.35
N GLN A 84 4.34 -21.23 1.95
CA GLN A 84 3.07 -20.94 1.26
C GLN A 84 2.55 -19.51 1.54
N VAL A 85 3.14 -18.83 2.52
CA VAL A 85 2.74 -17.51 2.99
C VAL A 85 3.90 -16.54 2.87
N SER A 86 3.66 -15.39 2.24
CA SER A 86 4.66 -14.35 2.07
C SER A 86 4.01 -12.97 2.06
N GLN A 87 4.81 -11.95 2.33
CA GLN A 87 4.41 -10.58 2.05
C GLN A 87 4.54 -10.28 0.54
N ILE A 88 3.90 -9.22 0.08
CA ILE A 88 3.92 -8.76 -1.32
C ILE A 88 4.98 -7.67 -1.46
N ILE A 89 5.75 -7.68 -2.55
CA ILE A 89 6.73 -6.60 -2.83
C ILE A 89 6.02 -5.31 -3.20
N THR A 90 6.67 -4.19 -2.92
CA THR A 90 6.33 -2.89 -3.51
C THR A 90 7.52 -2.36 -4.27
N TYR A 91 7.25 -1.62 -5.33
CA TYR A 91 8.27 -0.94 -6.10
C TYR A 91 8.25 0.54 -5.77
N GLY A 92 9.35 1.04 -5.20
CA GLY A 92 9.53 2.47 -5.01
C GLY A 92 9.93 3.10 -6.34
N THR A 93 9.09 3.96 -6.90
CA THR A 93 9.41 4.70 -8.13
C THR A 93 10.01 6.08 -7.83
N MET A 94 10.70 6.64 -8.81
CA MET A 94 11.25 8.00 -8.72
C MET A 94 10.17 9.05 -9.02
N ALA A 95 9.38 9.40 -8.00
CA ALA A 95 8.39 10.47 -8.08
C ALA A 95 9.03 11.84 -8.37
N ALA A 96 8.27 12.79 -8.92
CA ALA A 96 8.74 14.10 -9.42
C ALA A 96 9.78 14.81 -8.51
N LYS A 97 9.52 14.93 -7.21
CA LYS A 97 10.47 15.56 -6.26
C LYS A 97 11.73 14.73 -6.00
N ALA A 98 11.57 13.42 -5.91
CA ALA A 98 12.67 12.50 -5.65
C ALA A 98 13.60 12.44 -6.86
N VAL A 99 13.04 12.35 -8.08
CA VAL A 99 13.82 12.28 -9.32
C VAL A 99 14.62 13.55 -9.57
N VAL A 100 14.08 14.74 -9.29
CA VAL A 100 14.84 16.00 -9.39
C VAL A 100 16.00 16.03 -8.40
N ARG A 101 15.79 15.55 -7.17
CA ARG A 101 16.85 15.45 -6.16
C ARG A 101 17.95 14.47 -6.56
N ASP A 102 17.56 13.31 -7.06
CA ASP A 102 18.48 12.25 -7.47
C ASP A 102 19.27 12.66 -8.72
N ALA A 103 18.61 13.23 -9.75
CA ALA A 103 19.26 13.75 -10.95
C ALA A 103 20.23 14.90 -10.64
N GLY A 104 19.82 15.84 -9.78
CA GLY A 104 20.65 16.99 -9.42
C GLY A 104 21.93 16.59 -8.68
N ARG A 105 21.84 15.57 -7.82
CA ARG A 105 23.01 14.99 -7.16
C ARG A 105 23.96 14.32 -8.14
N VAL A 106 23.44 13.61 -9.16
CA VAL A 106 24.26 12.94 -10.18
C VAL A 106 24.98 13.96 -11.09
N LEU A 107 24.32 15.08 -11.42
CA LEU A 107 24.90 16.19 -12.17
C LEU A 107 25.91 17.02 -11.34
N GLY A 108 26.07 16.72 -10.04
CA GLY A 108 27.04 17.40 -9.17
C GLY A 108 26.56 18.75 -8.61
N HIS A 109 25.27 19.07 -8.73
CA HIS A 109 24.74 20.31 -8.14
C HIS A 109 24.68 20.23 -6.61
N GLY A 110 24.87 21.38 -5.95
CA GLY A 110 24.76 21.49 -4.50
C GLY A 110 23.32 21.25 -4.00
N TYR A 111 23.18 20.66 -2.81
CA TYR A 111 21.87 20.34 -2.21
C TYR A 111 20.90 21.53 -2.18
N GLY A 112 21.39 22.73 -1.82
CA GLY A 112 20.55 23.93 -1.73
C GLY A 112 19.94 24.35 -3.07
N PHE A 113 20.70 24.24 -4.17
CA PHE A 113 20.20 24.51 -5.52
C PHE A 113 19.10 23.52 -5.89
N VAL A 114 19.36 22.23 -5.72
CA VAL A 114 18.43 21.16 -6.11
C VAL A 114 17.16 21.17 -5.26
N ASP A 115 17.28 21.40 -3.94
CA ASP A 115 16.12 21.49 -3.05
C ASP A 115 15.28 22.74 -3.33
N SER A 116 15.90 23.85 -3.78
CA SER A 116 15.16 25.05 -4.21
C SER A 116 14.23 24.75 -5.38
N ILE A 117 14.65 23.88 -6.32
CA ILE A 117 13.86 23.48 -7.49
C ILE A 117 12.81 22.44 -7.10
N ALA A 118 13.20 21.42 -6.34
CA ALA A 118 12.29 20.34 -5.93
C ALA A 118 11.11 20.83 -5.05
N LYS A 119 11.30 21.92 -4.31
CA LYS A 119 10.23 22.55 -3.51
C LYS A 119 9.17 23.26 -4.36
N LEU A 120 9.51 23.69 -5.57
CA LEU A 120 8.58 24.36 -6.47
C LEU A 120 7.56 23.38 -7.07
N ILE A 121 7.83 22.08 -7.07
CA ILE A 121 6.87 21.06 -7.48
C ILE A 121 5.74 21.00 -6.43
N PRO A 122 4.46 21.13 -6.81
CA PRO A 122 3.35 21.08 -5.86
C PRO A 122 3.23 19.74 -5.11
N ASN A 123 2.66 19.79 -3.90
CA ASN A 123 2.39 18.60 -3.09
C ASN A 123 1.04 18.00 -3.49
N ALA A 124 0.99 17.31 -4.63
CA ALA A 124 -0.16 16.52 -5.04
C ALA A 124 0.23 15.05 -5.19
N LEU A 125 -0.67 14.16 -4.77
CA LEU A 125 -0.47 12.72 -4.93
C LEU A 125 -0.45 12.38 -6.43
N GLY A 126 0.59 11.66 -6.87
CA GLY A 126 0.74 11.25 -8.27
C GLY A 126 1.13 12.37 -9.24
N ILE A 127 1.63 13.51 -8.74
CA ILE A 127 2.10 14.60 -9.61
C ILE A 127 3.33 14.17 -10.43
N SER A 128 3.29 14.48 -11.73
CA SER A 128 4.43 14.35 -12.65
C SER A 128 5.14 15.68 -12.88
N LEU A 129 6.36 15.65 -13.42
CA LEU A 129 7.08 16.84 -13.86
C LEU A 129 6.35 17.56 -15.00
N ALA A 130 5.68 16.82 -15.88
CA ALA A 130 4.85 17.41 -16.94
C ALA A 130 3.68 18.21 -16.34
N ASP A 131 3.04 17.72 -15.27
CA ASP A 131 2.00 18.46 -14.56
C ASP A 131 2.56 19.75 -13.95
N ALA A 132 3.70 19.63 -13.24
CA ALA A 132 4.35 20.75 -12.57
C ALA A 132 4.79 21.87 -13.53
N LEU A 133 5.08 21.50 -14.79
CA LEU A 133 5.52 22.41 -15.85
C LEU A 133 4.37 22.89 -16.75
N GLY A 134 3.14 22.41 -16.53
CA GLY A 134 1.96 22.82 -17.31
C GLY A 134 1.89 22.21 -18.70
N GLU A 135 2.50 21.04 -18.90
CA GLU A 135 2.63 20.37 -20.20
C GLU A 135 1.72 19.16 -20.37
N SER A 136 0.96 18.78 -19.33
CA SER A 136 0.03 17.66 -19.35
C SER A 136 -1.43 18.09 -19.46
N ASP A 137 -2.29 17.17 -19.91
CA ASP A 137 -3.74 17.36 -19.91
C ASP A 137 -4.31 17.56 -18.50
N GLU A 138 -3.69 16.93 -17.49
CA GLU A 138 -4.11 17.10 -16.10
C GLU A 138 -3.80 18.49 -15.57
N ALA A 139 -2.66 19.07 -15.93
CA ALA A 139 -2.35 20.47 -15.61
C ALA A 139 -3.35 21.46 -16.25
N ALA A 140 -3.87 21.15 -17.44
CA ALA A 140 -4.90 21.98 -18.09
C ALA A 140 -6.23 21.95 -17.31
N LYS A 141 -6.58 20.80 -16.72
CA LYS A 141 -7.78 20.64 -15.88
C LYS A 141 -7.59 21.19 -14.47
N ARG A 142 -6.36 21.11 -13.96
CA ARG A 142 -5.96 21.45 -12.60
C ARG A 142 -4.78 22.42 -12.60
N PRO A 143 -5.03 23.72 -12.78
CA PRO A 143 -3.98 24.74 -12.77
C PRO A 143 -3.20 24.82 -11.44
N ASP A 144 -3.75 24.28 -10.34
CA ASP A 144 -3.08 24.16 -9.04
C ASP A 144 -1.84 23.25 -9.06
N LEU A 145 -1.72 22.37 -10.06
CA LEU A 145 -0.57 21.51 -10.28
C LEU A 145 0.62 22.25 -10.89
N VAL A 146 0.40 23.40 -11.53
CA VAL A 146 1.44 24.10 -12.28
C VAL A 146 2.19 25.06 -11.37
N SER A 147 3.52 25.01 -11.44
CA SER A 147 4.38 25.95 -10.73
C SER A 147 4.93 26.99 -11.68
N ALA A 148 4.36 28.21 -11.64
CA ALA A 148 4.79 29.31 -12.50
C ALA A 148 6.28 29.64 -12.35
N GLU A 149 6.80 29.58 -11.12
CA GLU A 149 8.22 29.80 -10.84
C GLU A 149 9.09 28.68 -11.42
N LEU A 150 8.67 27.41 -11.32
CA LEU A 150 9.40 26.29 -11.92
C LEU A 150 9.46 26.42 -13.45
N VAL A 151 8.34 26.80 -14.07
CA VAL A 151 8.25 27.06 -15.52
C VAL A 151 9.18 28.20 -15.93
N GLN A 152 9.21 29.29 -15.16
CA GLN A 152 10.09 30.42 -15.43
C GLN A 152 11.56 30.01 -15.32
N ARG A 153 11.96 29.37 -14.21
CA ARG A 153 13.35 28.92 -14.01
C ARG A 153 13.79 27.90 -15.06
N SER A 154 12.90 27.00 -15.48
CA SER A 154 13.18 26.06 -16.57
C SER A 154 13.43 26.74 -17.93
N ARG A 155 12.91 27.96 -18.14
CA ARG A 155 13.13 28.74 -19.37
C ARG A 155 14.38 29.62 -19.26
N ASP A 156 14.55 30.26 -18.12
CA ASP A 156 15.55 31.32 -17.91
C ASP A 156 16.92 30.75 -17.48
N GLU A 157 16.96 29.57 -16.85
CA GLU A 157 18.18 28.97 -16.30
C GLU A 157 18.54 27.65 -17.03
N ASP A 158 19.67 27.65 -17.74
CA ASP A 158 20.12 26.49 -18.53
C ASP A 158 20.38 25.24 -17.66
N GLU A 159 20.97 25.43 -16.47
CA GLU A 159 21.23 24.34 -15.52
C GLU A 159 19.93 23.68 -15.01
N VAL A 160 18.87 24.48 -14.81
CA VAL A 160 17.56 23.97 -14.37
C VAL A 160 16.92 23.17 -15.50
N ARG A 161 17.04 23.65 -16.75
CA ARG A 161 16.52 22.95 -17.92
C ARG A 161 17.20 21.59 -18.11
N GLU A 162 18.53 21.53 -18.06
CA GLU A 162 19.30 20.28 -18.18
C GLU A 162 18.93 19.28 -17.07
N LEU A 163 18.80 19.77 -15.83
CA LEU A 163 18.35 18.97 -14.69
C LEU A 163 16.96 18.37 -14.94
N LEU A 164 15.99 19.19 -15.37
CA LEU A 164 14.62 18.74 -15.60
C LEU A 164 14.51 17.80 -16.80
N GLU A 165 15.31 17.99 -17.86
CA GLU A 165 15.37 17.07 -18.99
C GLU A 165 15.87 15.68 -18.60
N LEU A 166 16.91 15.60 -17.75
CA LEU A 166 17.37 14.32 -17.21
C LEU A 166 16.32 13.71 -16.27
N ALA A 167 15.76 14.54 -15.38
CA ALA A 167 14.76 14.09 -14.42
C ALA A 167 13.51 13.51 -15.11
N ARG A 168 13.04 14.12 -16.21
CA ARG A 168 11.92 13.60 -17.02
C ARG A 168 12.18 12.23 -17.60
N LYS A 169 13.41 11.93 -18.03
CA LYS A 169 13.77 10.61 -18.58
C LYS A 169 13.82 9.52 -17.50
N LEU A 170 13.99 9.93 -16.25
CA LEU A 170 14.11 9.04 -15.10
C LEU A 170 12.81 8.96 -14.27
N GLU A 171 11.86 9.87 -14.50
CA GLU A 171 10.61 9.91 -13.75
C GLU A 171 9.86 8.59 -13.86
N ASP A 172 9.30 8.16 -12.72
CA ASP A 172 8.51 6.93 -12.58
C ASP A 172 9.27 5.61 -12.80
N LEU A 173 10.58 5.65 -13.10
CA LEU A 173 11.36 4.42 -13.13
C LEU A 173 11.45 3.80 -11.72
N VAL A 174 11.39 2.47 -11.68
CA VAL A 174 11.54 1.68 -10.46
C VAL A 174 12.96 1.84 -9.93
N ARG A 175 13.06 2.25 -8.67
CA ARG A 175 14.34 2.51 -7.98
C ARG A 175 14.74 1.38 -7.04
N ASN A 176 13.79 0.87 -6.27
CA ASN A 176 14.08 -0.09 -5.23
C ASN A 176 12.89 -0.99 -4.91
N ALA A 177 13.20 -2.19 -4.42
CA ALA A 177 12.24 -3.05 -3.77
C ALA A 177 11.90 -2.51 -2.37
N GLY A 178 10.64 -2.67 -1.99
CA GLY A 178 10.10 -2.46 -0.66
C GLY A 178 9.16 -3.60 -0.28
N LYS A 179 8.59 -3.54 0.92
CA LYS A 179 7.60 -4.51 1.38
C LYS A 179 6.24 -3.82 1.49
N HIS A 180 5.19 -4.47 1.01
CA HIS A 180 3.83 -3.95 1.16
C HIS A 180 3.45 -3.98 2.64
N ALA A 181 3.12 -2.82 3.21
CA ALA A 181 2.92 -2.67 4.65
C ALA A 181 1.80 -3.55 5.23
N GLY A 182 0.87 -4.00 4.38
CA GLY A 182 -0.21 -4.92 4.76
C GLY A 182 -0.47 -6.06 3.78
N GLY A 183 0.33 -6.24 2.74
CA GLY A 183 -0.03 -7.18 1.66
C GLY A 183 0.52 -8.54 1.98
N VAL A 184 -0.36 -9.51 2.30
CA VAL A 184 0.03 -10.90 2.54
C VAL A 184 -0.64 -11.78 1.50
N VAL A 185 0.12 -12.69 0.91
CA VAL A 185 -0.37 -13.68 -0.03
C VAL A 185 -0.33 -15.06 0.59
N ILE A 186 -1.35 -15.87 0.29
CA ILE A 186 -1.42 -17.27 0.70
C ILE A 186 -1.67 -18.14 -0.53
N ALA A 187 -0.73 -19.01 -0.84
CA ALA A 187 -0.84 -20.00 -1.92
C ALA A 187 -1.37 -21.34 -1.38
N PRO A 188 -1.99 -22.19 -2.23
CA PRO A 188 -2.42 -23.54 -1.84
C PRO A 188 -1.27 -24.56 -1.81
N GLY A 189 -0.06 -24.14 -2.16
CA GLY A 189 1.19 -24.91 -2.18
C GLY A 189 2.39 -23.97 -2.05
N PRO A 190 3.62 -24.43 -2.32
CA PRO A 190 4.82 -23.59 -2.26
C PRO A 190 4.67 -22.34 -3.14
N LEU A 191 4.96 -21.16 -2.60
CA LEU A 191 4.84 -19.89 -3.34
C LEU A 191 5.70 -19.86 -4.60
N THR A 192 6.80 -20.57 -4.61
CA THR A 192 7.71 -20.70 -5.76
C THR A 192 7.07 -21.36 -6.97
N ASP A 193 5.95 -22.08 -6.80
CA ASP A 193 5.18 -22.66 -7.91
C ASP A 193 4.35 -21.59 -8.64
N TYR A 194 4.16 -20.41 -8.02
CA TYR A 194 3.31 -19.33 -8.51
C TYR A 194 4.08 -18.04 -8.80
N SER A 195 5.07 -17.69 -7.98
CA SER A 195 5.84 -16.45 -8.11
C SER A 195 7.29 -16.64 -7.63
N PRO A 196 8.28 -16.08 -8.33
CA PRO A 196 9.62 -15.97 -7.78
C PRO A 196 9.62 -15.07 -6.55
N LEU A 197 10.55 -15.32 -5.62
CA LEU A 197 10.65 -14.60 -4.36
C LEU A 197 11.85 -13.64 -4.36
N TYR A 198 11.67 -12.48 -3.73
CA TYR A 198 12.74 -11.57 -3.36
C TYR A 198 13.05 -11.71 -1.88
N ALA A 199 14.32 -11.62 -1.52
CA ALA A 199 14.77 -11.59 -0.13
C ALA A 199 15.81 -10.48 0.05
N GLU A 200 15.85 -9.90 1.24
CA GLU A 200 16.87 -8.93 1.60
C GLU A 200 18.23 -9.64 1.76
N GLN A 201 19.31 -8.84 1.76
CA GLN A 201 20.64 -9.37 2.07
C GLN A 201 20.62 -10.08 3.43
N GLY A 202 21.04 -11.35 3.46
CA GLY A 202 20.93 -12.21 4.64
C GLY A 202 19.74 -13.18 4.63
N GLY A 203 18.90 -13.18 3.59
CA GLY A 203 17.85 -14.17 3.36
C GLY A 203 16.58 -13.95 4.20
N GLY A 204 16.50 -12.86 4.96
CA GLY A 204 15.29 -12.44 5.65
C GLY A 204 14.33 -11.66 4.73
N GLY A 205 13.11 -11.43 5.21
CA GLY A 205 12.19 -10.52 4.53
C GLY A 205 11.69 -11.01 3.18
N LEU A 206 11.41 -12.31 3.05
CA LEU A 206 10.85 -12.92 1.85
C LEU A 206 9.55 -12.22 1.43
N VAL A 207 9.51 -11.78 0.18
CA VAL A 207 8.33 -11.22 -0.50
C VAL A 207 8.18 -11.82 -1.90
N THR A 208 6.97 -11.84 -2.45
CA THR A 208 6.74 -12.17 -3.87
C THR A 208 7.39 -11.12 -4.76
N GLN A 209 7.96 -11.47 -5.91
CA GLN A 209 8.44 -10.46 -6.88
C GLN A 209 7.31 -9.82 -7.70
N PHE A 210 6.15 -10.47 -7.74
CA PHE A 210 4.94 -9.85 -8.27
C PHE A 210 4.39 -8.88 -7.23
N ASP A 211 4.00 -7.69 -7.70
CA ASP A 211 3.34 -6.69 -6.87
C ASP A 211 1.86 -7.08 -6.65
N LYS A 212 1.09 -6.18 -6.02
CA LYS A 212 -0.30 -6.45 -5.65
C LYS A 212 -1.16 -6.89 -6.84
N ASP A 213 -0.99 -6.24 -7.99
CA ASP A 213 -1.85 -6.45 -9.15
C ASP A 213 -1.40 -7.72 -9.90
N ASP A 214 -0.10 -7.92 -10.02
CA ASP A 214 0.47 -9.11 -10.67
C ASP A 214 0.21 -10.40 -9.87
N VAL A 215 0.29 -10.35 -8.53
CA VAL A 215 -0.04 -11.49 -7.64
C VAL A 215 -1.50 -11.91 -7.81
N GLU A 216 -2.40 -10.94 -7.92
CA GLU A 216 -3.82 -11.21 -8.14
C GLU A 216 -4.06 -11.81 -9.53
N ALA A 217 -3.37 -11.30 -10.55
CA ALA A 217 -3.46 -11.77 -11.94
C ALA A 217 -3.00 -13.24 -12.11
N VAL A 218 -2.02 -13.69 -11.32
CA VAL A 218 -1.59 -15.11 -11.30
C VAL A 218 -2.48 -16.01 -10.43
N GLY A 219 -3.58 -15.48 -9.90
CA GLY A 219 -4.62 -16.25 -9.21
C GLY A 219 -4.31 -16.53 -7.74
N LEU A 220 -3.35 -15.81 -7.14
CA LEU A 220 -3.10 -15.90 -5.71
C LEU A 220 -4.05 -14.98 -4.93
N VAL A 221 -4.53 -15.49 -3.79
CA VAL A 221 -5.41 -14.70 -2.91
C VAL A 221 -4.56 -13.82 -2.02
N LYS A 222 -4.74 -12.50 -2.16
CA LYS A 222 -4.15 -11.49 -1.28
C LYS A 222 -5.04 -11.23 -0.07
N PHE A 223 -4.41 -10.81 1.02
CA PHE A 223 -5.05 -10.27 2.20
C PHE A 223 -4.36 -8.97 2.58
N ASP A 224 -5.15 -7.90 2.71
CA ASP A 224 -4.66 -6.59 3.14
C ASP A 224 -4.76 -6.50 4.69
N PHE A 225 -3.66 -6.81 5.38
CA PHE A 225 -3.44 -6.62 6.81
C PHE A 225 -3.04 -5.17 7.11
N LEU A 226 -4.01 -4.28 7.01
CA LEU A 226 -3.79 -2.86 7.25
C LEU A 226 -3.55 -2.60 8.75
N GLY A 227 -2.41 -1.99 9.08
CA GLY A 227 -2.08 -1.55 10.43
C GLY A 227 -2.75 -0.22 10.78
N LEU A 228 -3.91 -0.26 11.43
CA LEU A 228 -4.61 0.96 11.85
C LEU A 228 -4.18 1.43 13.23
N ARG A 229 -3.60 2.63 13.29
CA ARG A 229 -3.26 3.30 14.55
C ARG A 229 -4.50 3.57 15.41
N THR A 230 -5.65 3.81 14.81
CA THR A 230 -6.92 4.03 15.53
C THR A 230 -7.28 2.86 16.44
N LEU A 231 -7.14 1.61 15.96
CA LEU A 231 -7.42 0.42 16.78
C LEU A 231 -6.46 0.31 17.95
N THR A 232 -5.20 0.66 17.72
CA THR A 232 -4.15 0.68 18.75
C THR A 232 -4.49 1.69 19.85
N ILE A 233 -4.96 2.89 19.48
CA ILE A 233 -5.39 3.92 20.43
C ILE A 233 -6.62 3.48 21.24
N ILE A 234 -7.61 2.86 20.59
CA ILE A 234 -8.79 2.33 21.27
C ILE A 234 -8.39 1.26 22.28
N ASP A 235 -7.54 0.32 21.90
CA ASP A 235 -7.05 -0.73 22.79
C ASP A 235 -6.34 -0.18 24.03
N TRP A 236 -5.42 0.79 23.85
CA TRP A 236 -4.77 1.46 24.96
C TRP A 236 -5.77 2.16 25.89
N THR A 237 -6.79 2.79 25.31
CA THR A 237 -7.83 3.49 26.08
C THR A 237 -8.66 2.52 26.91
N VAL A 238 -9.10 1.41 26.32
CA VAL A 238 -9.87 0.36 27.01
C VAL A 238 -9.04 -0.27 28.14
N LYS A 239 -7.77 -0.61 27.88
CA LYS A 239 -6.85 -1.15 28.90
C LYS A 239 -6.66 -0.18 30.06
N ALA A 240 -6.47 1.11 29.78
CA ALA A 240 -6.35 2.16 30.80
C ALA A 240 -7.61 2.29 31.67
N ILE A 241 -8.80 2.19 31.07
CA ILE A 241 -10.08 2.22 31.80
C ILE A 241 -10.24 1.00 32.71
N ASN A 242 -9.86 -0.18 32.21
CA ASN A 242 -10.03 -1.46 32.90
C ASN A 242 -8.93 -1.77 33.93
N MET A 243 -7.89 -0.94 34.06
CA MET A 243 -6.87 -1.03 35.12
C MET A 243 -7.38 -0.58 36.51
N ARG A 244 -8.70 -0.49 36.69
CA ARG A 244 -9.36 -0.12 37.96
C ARG A 244 -9.77 -1.33 38.77
#